data_AF-A0A3D2L698-F1
#
_entry.id   AF-A0A3D2L698-F1
#
_cell.length_a   1.000
_cell.length_b   1.000
_cell.length_c   1.000
_cell.angle_alpha   90.00
_cell.angle_beta   90.00
_cell.angle_gamma   90.00
#
_symmetry.space_group_name_H-M   'P 1'
#
loop_
_entity.id
_entity.type
_entity.pdbx_description
1 polymer ?
#
loop_
_entity_poly.entity_id
_entity_poly.type
_entity_poly.pdbx_seq_one_letter_code
_entity_poly.pdbx_strand_id
1 'polypeptide(L)'
;TWEPTEWFVGNLSTKYTGDRYADFREAADSPGNKMEGYFLWSAYADIGGPNNFGLPENVSLRVNVDNIFDEDTLAFTFTTTSGGNAFFRPLNPRTVQATLTVAF
;
A
#
# COMPACT_ATOMS: atom_id res chain seq x y z
N THR A 1 -8.92 5.37 11.70
CA THR A 1 -7.87 5.64 12.71
C THR A 1 -8.45 5.39 14.08
N TRP A 2 -7.64 4.92 15.02
CA TRP A 2 -8.00 4.56 16.39
C TRP A 2 -6.94 5.13 17.34
N GLU A 3 -7.38 5.97 18.28
CA GLU A 3 -6.50 6.79 19.14
C GLU A 3 -6.92 6.61 20.61
N PRO A 4 -6.57 5.48 21.24
CA PRO A 4 -7.00 5.14 22.59
C PRO A 4 -6.27 5.93 23.69
N THR A 5 -5.10 6.48 23.40
CA THR A 5 -4.26 7.23 24.35
C THR A 5 -3.57 8.38 23.62
N GLU A 6 -3.04 9.35 24.37
CA GLU A 6 -2.26 10.46 23.80
C GLU A 6 -0.97 10.01 23.10
N TRP A 7 -0.47 8.82 23.45
CA TRP A 7 0.80 8.31 22.94
C TRP A 7 0.67 7.28 21.83
N PHE A 8 -0.55 6.85 21.47
CA PHE A 8 -0.76 5.77 20.51
C PHE A 8 -1.78 6.15 19.44
N VAL A 9 -1.40 5.94 18.18
CA VAL A 9 -2.32 6.02 17.03
C VAL A 9 -2.22 4.74 16.23
N GLY A 10 -3.34 4.05 16.04
CA GLY A 10 -3.47 2.92 15.14
C GLY A 10 -4.28 3.29 13.90
N ASN A 11 -3.91 2.75 12.74
CA ASN A 11 -4.70 2.88 11.53
C ASN A 11 -4.74 1.56 10.77
N LEU A 12 -5.91 1.27 10.23
CA LEU A 12 -6.13 0.26 9.20
C LEU A 12 -6.87 0.94 8.05
N SER A 13 -6.39 0.73 6.84
CA SER A 13 -6.93 1.30 5.62
C SER A 13 -6.99 0.23 4.54
N THR A 14 -7.91 0.42 3.59
CA THR A 14 -8.02 -0.43 2.41
C THR A 14 -8.19 0.42 1.16
N LYS A 15 -7.69 -0.09 0.04
CA LYS A 15 -7.82 0.50 -1.28
C LYS A 15 -8.30 -0.56 -2.26
N TYR A 16 -9.41 -0.30 -2.93
CA TYR A 16 -9.84 -1.06 -4.09
C TYR A 16 -9.28 -0.44 -5.37
N THR A 17 -8.70 -1.27 -6.23
CA THR A 17 -8.37 -0.90 -7.62
C THR A 17 -9.25 -1.76 -8.52
N GLY A 18 -10.08 -1.14 -9.35
CA GLY A 18 -10.97 -1.86 -10.25
C GLY A 18 -10.26 -2.46 -11.45
N ASP A 19 -11.00 -3.29 -12.19
CA ASP A 19 -10.58 -3.82 -13.49
C ASP A 19 -10.19 -2.69 -14.44
N ARG A 20 -9.16 -2.95 -15.24
CA ARG A 20 -8.61 -1.98 -16.19
C ARG A 20 -7.89 -2.66 -17.33
N TYR A 21 -7.56 -1.90 -18.35
CA TYR A 21 -6.95 -2.40 -19.57
C TYR A 21 -5.60 -1.76 -19.83
N ALA A 22 -4.69 -2.55 -20.38
CA ALA A 22 -3.35 -2.12 -20.79
C ALA A 22 -3.28 -1.71 -22.28
N ASP A 23 -4.40 -1.66 -22.97
CA ASP A 23 -4.51 -1.25 -24.37
C ASP A 23 -5.74 -0.34 -24.58
N PHE A 24 -5.84 0.22 -25.79
CA PHE A 24 -6.95 1.10 -26.17
C PHE A 24 -8.18 0.34 -26.69
N ARG A 25 -8.05 -0.96 -26.95
CA ARG A 25 -9.14 -1.82 -27.46
C ARG A 25 -9.77 -2.67 -26.37
N GLU A 26 -9.45 -2.38 -25.11
CA GLU A 26 -10.04 -3.03 -23.94
C GLU A 26 -9.94 -4.56 -24.00
N ALA A 27 -8.74 -5.04 -24.37
CA ALA A 27 -8.42 -6.46 -24.51
C ALA A 27 -9.24 -7.23 -25.57
N ALA A 28 -9.92 -6.54 -26.50
CA ALA A 28 -10.72 -7.19 -27.54
C ALA A 28 -9.91 -8.16 -28.43
N ASP A 29 -8.66 -7.81 -28.74
CA ASP A 29 -7.76 -8.64 -29.58
C ASP A 29 -6.73 -9.41 -28.73
N SER A 30 -6.51 -9.00 -27.48
CA SER A 30 -5.48 -9.55 -26.59
C SER A 30 -6.01 -9.64 -25.16
N PRO A 31 -6.70 -10.74 -24.80
CA PRO A 31 -7.33 -10.91 -23.48
C PRO A 31 -6.37 -10.70 -22.29
N GLY A 32 -5.07 -10.95 -22.48
CA GLY A 32 -4.03 -10.72 -21.48
C GLY A 32 -3.79 -9.25 -21.13
N ASN A 33 -4.41 -8.31 -21.86
CA ASN A 33 -4.37 -6.88 -21.54
C ASN A 33 -5.39 -6.46 -20.47
N LYS A 34 -6.31 -7.34 -20.08
CA LYS A 34 -7.20 -7.10 -18.94
C LYS A 34 -6.44 -7.35 -17.64
N MET A 35 -6.44 -6.35 -16.77
CA MET A 35 -5.89 -6.42 -15.41
C MET A 35 -7.06 -6.49 -14.44
N GLU A 36 -7.15 -7.59 -13.70
CA GLU A 36 -8.22 -7.82 -12.72
C GLU A 36 -8.11 -6.87 -11.53
N GLY A 37 -9.24 -6.48 -10.97
CA GLY A 37 -9.31 -5.65 -9.78
C GLY A 37 -8.88 -6.38 -8.52
N TYR A 38 -8.36 -5.63 -7.56
CA TYR A 38 -7.82 -6.17 -6.31
C TYR A 38 -7.97 -5.18 -5.14
N PHE A 39 -7.90 -5.71 -3.93
CA PHE A 39 -7.87 -4.93 -2.69
C PHE A 39 -6.47 -4.94 -2.09
N LEU A 40 -6.01 -3.79 -1.62
CA LEU A 40 -4.84 -3.69 -0.75
C LEU A 40 -5.27 -3.24 0.62
N TRP A 41 -4.64 -3.81 1.63
CA TRP A 41 -4.82 -3.45 3.03
C TRP A 41 -3.48 -2.98 3.58
N SER A 42 -3.50 -1.82 4.24
CA SER A 42 -2.33 -1.21 4.86
C SER A 42 -2.67 -0.76 6.27
N ALA A 43 -1.70 -0.87 7.17
CA ALA A 43 -1.86 -0.45 8.55
C ALA A 43 -0.61 0.28 9.03
N TYR A 44 -0.79 1.14 10.02
CA TYR A 44 0.32 1.70 10.77
C TYR A 44 -0.01 1.83 12.25
N ALA A 45 1.03 1.85 13.06
CA ALA A 45 0.98 2.19 14.46
C ALA A 45 2.04 3.27 14.76
N ASP A 46 1.63 4.31 15.46
CA ASP A 46 2.49 5.36 15.99
C ASP A 46 2.56 5.30 17.50
N ILE A 47 3.77 5.48 18.01
CA ILE A 47 4.08 5.53 19.43
C ILE A 47 4.95 6.75 19.68
N GLY A 48 4.51 7.69 20.50
CA GLY A 48 5.28 8.91 20.83
C GLY A 48 4.43 9.94 21.57
N GLY A 49 5.03 11.02 22.09
CA GLY A 49 4.31 12.02 22.89
C GLY A 49 4.13 11.64 24.37
N PRO A 50 3.23 12.32 25.12
CA PRO A 50 3.08 12.14 26.57
C PRO A 50 2.70 10.71 26.95
N ASN A 51 3.57 10.04 27.72
CA ASN A 51 3.40 8.64 28.04
C ASN A 51 3.88 8.27 29.45
N ASN A 52 3.36 7.15 29.96
CA ASN A 52 3.67 6.64 31.30
C ASN A 52 4.77 5.55 31.32
N PHE A 53 5.39 5.26 30.16
CA PHE A 53 6.42 4.22 30.03
C PHE A 53 7.84 4.78 29.87
N GLY A 54 8.01 6.10 29.96
CA GLY A 54 9.30 6.78 30.09
C GLY A 54 10.00 7.12 28.77
N LEU A 55 9.32 7.01 27.64
CA LEU A 55 9.86 7.48 26.36
C LEU A 55 9.83 9.02 26.34
N PRO A 56 10.91 9.71 25.94
CA PRO A 56 10.89 11.16 25.82
C PRO A 56 9.80 11.63 24.86
N GLU A 57 9.06 12.68 25.23
CA GLU A 57 7.91 13.16 24.43
C GLU A 57 8.32 13.64 23.02
N ASN A 58 9.59 14.03 22.84
CA ASN A 58 10.16 14.45 21.57
C ASN A 58 10.66 13.29 20.69
N VAL A 59 10.45 12.04 21.10
CA VAL A 59 10.78 10.83 20.35
C VAL A 59 9.49 10.16 19.89
N SER A 60 9.45 9.72 18.63
CA SER A 60 8.33 8.93 18.11
C SER A 60 8.80 7.80 17.20
N LEU A 61 8.11 6.67 17.26
CA LEU A 61 8.28 5.50 16.40
C LEU A 61 6.99 5.27 15.60
N ARG A 62 7.10 5.22 14.28
CA ARG A 62 6.04 4.72 13.39
C ARG A 62 6.46 3.37 12.82
N VAL A 63 5.56 2.39 12.87
CA VAL A 63 5.69 1.14 12.12
C VAL A 63 4.52 1.05 11.15
N ASN A 64 4.80 0.84 9.87
CA ASN A 64 3.79 0.66 8.85
C ASN A 64 3.99 -0.67 8.10
N VAL A 65 2.87 -1.28 7.72
CA VAL A 65 2.81 -2.46 6.87
C VAL A 65 1.89 -2.15 5.69
N ASP A 66 2.42 -2.35 4.50
CA ASP A 66 1.69 -2.23 3.25
C ASP A 66 1.48 -3.61 2.63
N ASN A 67 0.34 -3.78 1.95
CA ASN A 67 -0.07 -5.05 1.36
C ASN A 67 -0.08 -6.19 2.41
N ILE A 68 -0.86 -6.01 3.49
CA ILE A 68 -0.94 -6.91 4.66
C ILE A 68 -1.19 -8.37 4.27
N PHE A 69 -1.98 -8.62 3.22
CA PHE A 69 -2.33 -9.97 2.78
C PHE A 69 -1.40 -10.53 1.70
N ASP A 70 -0.37 -9.77 1.31
CA ASP A 70 0.57 -10.15 0.25
C ASP A 70 -0.14 -10.48 -1.07
N GLU A 71 -1.03 -9.58 -1.50
CA GLU A 71 -1.74 -9.67 -2.77
C GLU A 71 -0.75 -9.75 -3.93
N ASP A 72 -0.86 -10.81 -4.73
CA ASP A 72 -0.03 -11.06 -5.90
C ASP A 72 -0.80 -10.71 -7.17
N THR A 73 -0.49 -9.56 -7.75
CA THR A 73 -1.17 -9.03 -8.93
C THR A 73 -0.25 -8.16 -9.77
N LEU A 74 -0.63 -7.98 -11.04
CA LEU A 74 0.04 -7.04 -11.93
C LEU A 74 -0.50 -5.63 -11.64
N ALA A 75 0.34 -4.75 -11.13
CA ALA A 75 -0.08 -3.40 -10.72
C ALA A 75 0.32 -2.30 -11.72
N PHE A 76 1.42 -2.48 -12.46
CA PHE A 76 1.91 -1.46 -13.39
C PHE A 76 1.93 -2.01 -14.79
N THR A 77 1.59 -1.17 -15.77
CA THR A 77 1.59 -1.55 -17.18
C THR A 77 2.07 -0.40 -18.06
N PHE A 78 2.58 -0.74 -19.24
CA PHE A 78 2.87 0.19 -20.33
C PHE A 78 1.87 -0.04 -21.44
N THR A 79 1.13 1.00 -21.83
CA THR A 79 0.08 0.87 -22.84
C THR A 79 0.63 0.36 -24.16
N THR A 80 -0.01 -0.67 -24.72
CA THR A 80 0.35 -1.25 -26.03
C THR A 80 -0.61 -0.80 -27.13
N THR A 81 -0.09 -0.66 -28.36
CA THR A 81 -0.85 -0.23 -29.55
C THR A 81 -0.81 -1.23 -30.70
N SER A 82 0.06 -2.24 -30.63
CA SER A 82 0.43 -3.11 -31.75
C SER A 82 -0.25 -4.50 -31.73
N GLY A 83 -1.37 -4.64 -31.01
CA GLY A 83 -2.21 -5.85 -31.06
C GLY A 83 -1.64 -7.08 -30.34
N GLY A 84 -0.63 -6.90 -29.49
CA GLY A 84 -0.09 -7.94 -28.60
C GLY A 84 -0.23 -7.56 -27.13
N ASN A 85 0.16 -8.47 -26.24
CA ASN A 85 0.13 -8.22 -24.80
C ASN A 85 1.06 -7.05 -24.40
N ALA A 86 0.61 -6.26 -23.43
CA ALA A 86 1.41 -5.20 -22.83
C ALA A 86 2.54 -5.75 -21.95
N PHE A 87 3.44 -4.86 -21.55
CA PHE A 87 4.45 -5.15 -20.54
C PHE A 87 3.94 -4.77 -19.16
N PHE A 88 4.04 -5.70 -18.22
CA PHE A 88 3.54 -5.53 -16.86
C PHE A 88 4.68 -5.60 -15.84
N ARG A 89 4.44 -4.99 -14.68
CA ARG A 89 5.25 -5.24 -13.48
C ARG A 89 4.33 -5.65 -12.33
N PRO A 90 4.79 -6.58 -11.48
CA PRO A 90 4.04 -7.00 -10.31
C PRO A 90 3.86 -5.83 -9.33
N LEU A 91 2.85 -5.94 -8.48
CA LEU A 91 2.73 -5.12 -7.30
C LEU A 91 3.94 -5.34 -6.37
N ASN A 92 4.25 -4.33 -5.55
CA ASN A 92 5.20 -4.53 -4.46
C ASN A 92 4.67 -5.61 -3.51
N PRO A 93 5.52 -6.57 -3.09
CA PRO A 93 5.15 -7.54 -2.07
C PRO A 93 4.90 -6.83 -0.73
N ARG A 94 4.37 -7.57 0.25
CA ARG A 94 4.20 -7.08 1.62
C ARG A 94 5.47 -6.38 2.10
N THR A 95 5.32 -5.12 2.50
CA THR A 95 6.43 -4.28 2.92
C THR A 95 6.20 -3.83 4.36
N VAL A 96 7.23 -3.93 5.19
CA VAL A 96 7.24 -3.42 6.56
C VAL A 96 8.31 -2.36 6.67
N GLN A 97 7.96 -1.20 7.23
CA GLN A 97 8.87 -0.10 7.46
C GLN A 97 8.72 0.42 8.88
N ALA A 98 9.85 0.82 9.48
CA ALA A 98 9.89 1.51 10.75
C ALA A 98 10.60 2.86 10.56
N THR A 99 10.07 3.90 11.20
CA THR A 99 10.63 5.25 11.19
C THR A 99 10.75 5.74 12.62
N LEU A 100 11.97 6.09 13.03
CA LEU A 100 12.26 6.76 14.30
C LEU A 100 12.46 8.25 14.05
N THR A 101 11.82 9.10 14.83
CA THR A 101 11.95 10.56 14.76
C THR A 101 12.33 11.12 16.13
N VAL A 102 13.24 12.09 16.13
CA VAL A 102 13.66 12.86 17.31
C VAL A 102 13.57 14.34 16.95
N ALA A 103 12.77 15.10 17.69
CA ALA A 103 12.67 16.55 17.56
C ALA A 103 13.58 17.25 18.59
N PHE A 104 14.26 18.32 18.18
CA PHE A 104 15.20 19.09 19.00
C PHE A 104 14.67 20.49 19.30
#